data_AF-A0A382DCI6-F1
#
_entry.id   AF-A0A382DCI6-F1
#
_cell.length_a   1.000
_cell.length_b   1.000
_cell.length_c   1.000
_cell.angle_alpha   90.00
_cell.angle_beta   90.00
_cell.angle_gamma   90.00
#
_symmetry.space_group_name_H-M   'P 1'
#
loop_
_entity.id
_entity.type
_entity.pdbx_description
1 polymer ?
#
loop_
_entity_poly.entity_id
_entity_poly.type
_entity_poly.pdbx_seq_one_letter_code
_entity_poly.pdbx_strand_id
1 'polypeptide(L)'
;MANYSKEAERQSKALQNILDGKEPESKIMVGYEGDKIELTETEKEERKVSAERADVFKEARTPWFCPKCDRIMKKRIDSQYYRRYNHCLDCQVEFENKLAVQGKLNNHIKETVRQNKISYLKEMRQSIEEWKKAPDTVSFFNQVKPDGYSLDVEQWEVDKDHINKEIVEAEEYIKKLEESI
;
A
#
# COMPACT_ATOMS: atom_id res chain seq x y z
N MET A 1 -6.62 42.30 2.80
CA MET A 1 -5.59 41.80 3.75
C MET A 1 -6.10 40.49 4.31
N ALA A 2 -5.33 39.41 4.18
CA ALA A 2 -5.82 38.04 4.28
C ALA A 2 -6.18 37.61 5.72
N ASN A 3 -7.36 37.01 5.87
CA ASN A 3 -7.77 35.95 6.81
C ASN A 3 -6.87 35.68 8.04
N TYR A 4 -7.00 36.49 9.10
CA TYR A 4 -6.53 36.16 10.46
C TYR A 4 -7.62 35.40 11.22
N SER A 5 -7.92 34.16 10.85
CA SER A 5 -8.74 33.29 11.70
C SER A 5 -7.84 32.57 12.70
N LYS A 6 -8.35 32.25 13.91
CA LYS A 6 -7.65 31.40 14.90
C LYS A 6 -7.18 30.08 14.28
N GLU A 7 -7.90 29.59 13.28
CA GLU A 7 -7.60 28.37 12.56
C GLU A 7 -6.44 28.53 11.59
N ALA A 8 -6.35 29.66 10.89
CA ALA A 8 -5.22 29.99 10.02
C ALA A 8 -3.92 30.12 10.82
N GLU A 9 -3.93 30.83 11.95
CA GLU A 9 -2.77 30.93 12.85
C GLU A 9 -2.31 29.56 13.35
N ARG A 10 -3.26 28.68 13.65
CA ARG A 10 -2.97 27.32 14.09
C ARG A 10 -2.38 26.46 12.98
N GLN A 11 -2.93 26.54 11.77
CA GLN A 11 -2.34 25.87 10.60
C GLN A 11 -0.91 26.36 10.35
N SER A 12 -0.65 27.65 10.48
CA SER A 12 0.71 28.20 10.38
C SER A 12 1.64 27.65 11.47
N LYS A 13 1.19 27.54 12.72
CA LYS A 13 1.97 26.91 13.81
C LYS A 13 2.22 25.43 13.57
N ALA A 14 1.22 24.69 13.08
CA ALA A 14 1.36 23.28 12.74
C ALA A 14 2.39 23.09 11.61
N LEU A 15 2.35 23.95 10.58
CA LEU A 15 3.34 23.95 9.50
C LEU A 15 4.75 24.25 10.02
N GLN A 16 4.90 25.24 10.92
CA GLN A 16 6.18 25.53 11.56
C GLN A 16 6.71 24.34 12.35
N ASN A 17 5.88 23.68 13.16
CA ASN A 17 6.30 22.49 13.91
C ASN A 17 6.75 21.35 12.98
N ILE A 18 6.05 21.13 11.86
CA ILE A 18 6.44 20.12 10.85
C ILE A 18 7.82 20.46 10.25
N LEU A 19 8.08 21.73 9.94
CA LEU A 19 9.38 22.17 9.42
C LEU A 19 10.50 22.00 10.44
N ASP A 20 10.20 22.21 11.73
CA ASP A 20 11.12 22.01 12.85
C ASP A 20 11.31 20.52 13.23
N GLY A 21 10.59 19.59 12.58
CA GLY A 21 10.61 18.17 12.92
C GLY A 21 9.90 17.80 14.23
N LYS A 22 9.06 18.71 14.76
CA LYS A 22 8.25 18.49 15.97
C LYS A 22 6.86 17.99 15.61
N GLU A 23 6.23 17.25 16.52
CA GLU A 23 4.86 16.79 16.33
C GLU A 23 3.87 17.97 16.43
N PRO A 24 3.03 18.21 15.41
CA PRO A 24 2.00 19.24 15.47
C PRO A 24 0.86 18.82 16.40
N GLU A 25 0.17 19.80 17.00
CA GLU A 25 -0.99 19.54 17.86
C GLU A 25 -2.12 18.82 17.11
N SER A 26 -2.37 17.55 17.43
CA SER A 26 -3.51 16.79 16.89
C SER A 26 -4.82 17.28 17.51
N LYS A 27 -5.85 17.53 16.68
CA LYS A 27 -7.23 17.77 17.15
C LYS A 27 -8.16 16.72 16.59
N ILE A 28 -9.01 16.18 17.46
CA ILE A 28 -10.17 15.39 17.06
C ILE A 28 -11.27 16.41 16.71
N MET A 29 -11.63 16.50 15.43
CA MET A 29 -12.72 17.36 14.98
C MET A 29 -14.05 16.72 15.35
N VAL A 30 -14.89 17.46 16.09
CA VAL A 30 -16.25 17.02 16.46
C VAL A 30 -17.20 17.59 15.41
N GLY A 31 -17.95 16.72 14.73
CA GLY A 31 -19.11 17.15 13.95
C GLY A 31 -20.14 17.74 14.90
N TYR A 32 -20.68 18.91 14.57
CA TYR A 32 -21.65 19.59 15.41
C TYR A 32 -23.00 18.88 15.27
N GLU A 33 -23.26 17.88 16.10
CA GLU A 33 -24.62 17.54 16.49
C GLU A 33 -24.95 18.40 17.71
N GLY A 34 -26.10 19.09 17.66
CA GLY A 34 -26.44 20.19 18.56
C GLY A 34 -26.36 19.87 20.05
N ASP A 35 -26.23 20.96 20.83
CA ASP A 35 -26.30 21.06 22.29
C ASP A 35 -25.60 19.95 23.10
N LYS A 36 -24.32 20.23 23.40
CA LYS A 36 -23.53 19.72 24.53
C LYS A 36 -23.74 18.23 24.85
N ILE A 37 -22.92 17.38 24.26
CA ILE A 37 -22.74 16.02 24.77
C ILE A 37 -21.26 15.84 25.03
N GLU A 38 -20.90 15.81 26.32
CA GLU A 38 -19.63 15.26 26.76
C GLU A 38 -19.51 13.86 26.14
N LEU A 39 -18.43 13.62 25.40
CA LEU A 39 -18.19 12.34 24.73
C LEU A 39 -18.45 11.18 25.69
N THR A 40 -19.33 10.27 25.30
CA THR A 40 -19.53 9.02 26.02
C THR A 40 -18.20 8.25 26.08
N GLU A 41 -17.97 7.46 27.13
CA GLU A 41 -16.69 6.74 27.29
C GLU A 41 -16.39 5.84 26.09
N THR A 42 -17.42 5.24 25.51
CA THR A 42 -17.36 4.44 24.28
C THR A 42 -16.85 5.23 23.07
N GLU A 43 -17.33 6.46 22.85
CA GLU A 43 -16.86 7.32 21.74
C GLU A 43 -15.40 7.76 21.94
N LYS A 44 -14.96 7.94 23.20
CA LYS A 44 -13.56 8.26 23.50
C LYS A 44 -12.65 7.07 23.18
N GLU A 45 -13.08 5.85 23.47
CA GLU A 45 -12.34 4.63 23.14
C GLU A 45 -12.26 4.40 21.64
N GLU A 46 -13.38 4.50 20.91
CA GLU A 46 -13.39 4.37 19.45
C GLU A 46 -12.46 5.38 18.76
N ARG A 47 -12.35 6.60 19.29
CA ARG A 47 -11.43 7.63 18.78
C ARG A 47 -9.97 7.35 19.08
N LYS A 48 -9.65 6.79 20.26
CA LYS A 48 -8.29 6.33 20.56
C LYS A 48 -7.88 5.22 19.59
N VAL A 49 -8.75 4.24 19.39
CA VAL A 49 -8.54 3.16 18.42
C VAL A 49 -8.38 3.71 17.01
N SER A 50 -9.18 4.70 16.61
CA SER A 50 -9.04 5.34 15.29
C SER A 50 -7.74 6.14 15.16
N ALA A 51 -7.26 6.80 16.22
CA ALA A 51 -6.00 7.53 16.22
C ALA A 51 -4.82 6.57 16.11
N GLU A 52 -4.81 5.49 16.88
CA GLU A 52 -3.80 4.42 16.80
C GLU A 52 -3.74 3.82 15.39
N ARG A 53 -4.90 3.55 14.77
CA ARG A 53 -4.94 3.10 13.37
C ARG A 53 -4.33 4.13 12.43
N ALA A 54 -4.67 5.40 12.58
CA ALA A 54 -4.14 6.48 11.73
C ALA A 54 -2.61 6.64 11.89
N ASP A 55 -2.08 6.40 13.09
CA ASP A 55 -0.66 6.45 13.38
C ASP A 55 0.11 5.33 12.67
N VAL A 56 -0.42 4.11 12.64
CA VAL A 56 0.17 3.00 11.86
C VAL A 56 0.28 3.34 10.38
N PHE A 57 -0.71 4.04 9.81
CA PHE A 57 -0.68 4.44 8.40
C PHE A 57 0.26 5.63 8.10
N LYS A 58 0.81 6.32 9.11
CA LYS A 58 1.77 7.41 8.88
C LYS A 58 3.03 6.90 8.18
N GLU A 59 3.50 5.70 8.54
CA GLU A 59 4.69 5.07 7.94
C GLU A 59 4.46 4.71 6.46
N ALA A 60 3.24 4.33 6.10
CA ALA A 60 2.89 3.98 4.72
C ALA A 60 2.70 5.23 3.83
N ARG A 61 2.51 6.41 4.42
CA ARG A 61 2.29 7.65 3.68
C ARG A 61 3.62 8.27 3.26
N THR A 62 3.70 8.71 2.01
CA THR A 62 4.89 9.40 1.50
C THR A 62 5.07 10.74 2.22
N PRO A 63 6.22 10.99 2.87
CA PRO A 63 6.49 12.25 3.54
C PRO A 63 6.70 13.35 2.51
N TRP A 64 6.52 14.59 2.97
CA TRP A 64 6.74 15.78 2.13
C TRP A 64 8.23 16.05 1.94
N PHE A 65 9.04 15.67 2.92
CA PHE A 65 10.49 15.77 2.91
C PHE A 65 11.12 14.37 2.86
N CYS A 66 12.19 14.24 2.08
CA CYS A 66 12.92 12.99 1.99
C CYS A 66 13.70 12.74 3.29
N PRO A 67 13.61 11.55 3.92
CA PRO A 67 14.30 11.27 5.18
C PRO A 67 15.83 11.19 5.05
N LYS A 68 16.38 11.11 3.82
CA LYS A 68 17.83 11.01 3.58
C LYS A 68 18.51 12.36 3.31
N CYS A 69 17.80 13.30 2.71
CA CYS A 69 18.40 14.55 2.23
C CYS A 69 17.63 15.81 2.62
N ASP A 70 16.53 15.66 3.37
CA ASP A 70 15.64 16.74 3.84
C ASP A 70 15.11 17.66 2.73
N ARG A 71 15.26 17.27 1.46
CA ARG A 71 14.71 18.01 0.32
C ARG A 71 13.24 17.69 0.14
N ILE A 72 12.52 18.67 -0.37
CA ILE A 72 11.09 18.56 -0.70
C ILE A 72 10.89 17.56 -1.84
N MET A 73 10.05 16.55 -1.62
CA MET A 73 9.67 15.52 -2.59
C MET A 73 8.54 16.03 -3.50
N LYS A 74 8.87 16.89 -4.47
CA LYS A 74 7.88 17.52 -5.36
C LYS A 74 7.63 16.73 -6.65
N LYS A 75 8.55 15.86 -7.08
CA LYS A 75 8.44 15.21 -8.39
C LYS A 75 7.32 14.19 -8.36
N ARG A 76 6.55 14.07 -9.46
CA ARG A 76 5.46 13.07 -9.57
C ARG A 76 5.92 11.64 -9.23
N ILE A 77 7.18 11.36 -9.56
CA ILE A 77 7.83 10.05 -9.43
C ILE A 77 8.37 9.80 -8.01
N ASP A 78 8.59 10.84 -7.19
CA ASP A 78 9.17 10.70 -5.85
C ASP A 78 8.32 9.79 -4.94
N SER A 79 7.00 9.82 -5.10
CA SER A 79 6.07 8.94 -4.38
C SER A 79 6.32 7.45 -4.64
N GLN A 80 6.69 7.08 -5.86
CA GLN A 80 6.97 5.69 -6.24
C GLN A 80 8.34 5.24 -5.72
N TYR A 81 9.34 6.12 -5.78
CA TYR A 81 10.68 5.83 -5.26
C TYR A 81 10.69 5.70 -3.74
N TYR A 82 9.89 6.51 -3.03
CA TYR A 82 9.72 6.34 -1.60
C TYR A 82 9.17 4.96 -1.25
N ARG A 83 8.13 4.50 -1.93
CA ARG A 83 7.53 3.18 -1.69
C ARG A 83 8.49 2.00 -1.95
N ARG A 84 9.47 2.17 -2.83
CA ARG A 84 10.42 1.11 -3.21
C ARG A 84 11.70 1.13 -2.38
N TYR A 85 12.24 2.31 -2.12
CA TYR A 85 13.58 2.49 -1.56
C TYR A 85 13.61 3.35 -0.27
N ASN A 86 12.47 3.87 0.16
CA ASN A 86 12.34 4.79 1.31
C ASN A 86 13.12 6.11 1.16
N HIS A 87 13.32 6.60 -0.07
CA HIS A 87 13.90 7.92 -0.32
C HIS A 87 13.48 8.51 -1.68
N CYS A 88 13.86 9.77 -1.93
CA CYS A 88 13.54 10.49 -3.17
C CYS A 88 14.36 10.03 -4.37
N LEU A 89 13.94 10.46 -5.56
CA LEU A 89 14.60 10.18 -6.83
C LEU A 89 16.05 10.68 -6.84
N ASP A 90 16.30 11.89 -6.34
CA ASP A 90 17.65 12.49 -6.38
C ASP A 90 18.65 11.67 -5.56
N CYS A 91 18.24 11.18 -4.39
CA CYS A 91 19.06 10.27 -3.59
C CYS A 91 19.36 8.96 -4.32
N GLN A 92 18.42 8.44 -5.12
CA GLN A 92 18.66 7.24 -5.93
C GLN A 92 19.65 7.52 -7.04
N VAL A 93 19.51 8.64 -7.74
CA VAL A 93 20.44 9.04 -8.81
C VAL A 93 21.86 9.20 -8.25
N GLU A 94 22.01 9.81 -7.08
CA GLU A 94 23.30 9.91 -6.39
C GLU A 94 23.89 8.53 -6.04
N PHE A 95 23.05 7.58 -5.62
CA PHE A 95 23.47 6.20 -5.34
C PHE A 95 23.92 5.46 -6.61
N GLU A 96 23.15 5.54 -7.69
CA GLU A 96 23.49 4.92 -8.98
C GLU A 96 24.74 5.54 -9.59
N ASN A 97 24.90 6.86 -9.49
CA ASN A 97 26.12 7.54 -9.93
C ASN A 97 27.35 7.07 -9.15
N LYS A 98 27.25 6.91 -7.82
CA LYS A 98 28.34 6.34 -7.01
C LYS A 98 28.70 4.92 -7.46
N LEU A 99 27.70 4.09 -7.77
CA LEU A 99 27.91 2.74 -8.29
C LEU A 99 28.53 2.74 -9.70
N ALA A 100 28.15 3.70 -10.54
CA ALA A 100 28.68 3.88 -11.89
C ALA A 100 30.17 4.25 -11.84
N VAL A 101 30.54 5.21 -10.99
CA VAL A 101 31.95 5.60 -10.76
C VAL A 101 32.79 4.42 -10.26
N GLN A 102 32.20 3.53 -9.46
CA GLN A 102 32.85 2.30 -9.00
C GLN A 102 32.86 1.16 -10.04
N GLY A 103 32.22 1.32 -11.20
CA GLY A 103 32.09 0.28 -12.22
C GLY A 103 31.15 -0.89 -11.84
N LYS A 104 30.43 -0.80 -10.72
CA LYS A 104 29.57 -1.88 -10.18
C LYS A 104 28.12 -1.79 -10.64
N LEU A 105 27.75 -0.75 -11.37
CA LEU A 105 26.37 -0.51 -11.81
C LEU A 105 25.77 -1.70 -12.56
N ASN A 106 26.52 -2.30 -13.48
CA ASN A 106 26.04 -3.46 -14.25
C ASN A 106 25.73 -4.67 -13.37
N ASN A 107 26.51 -4.90 -12.31
CA ASN A 107 26.26 -5.99 -11.37
C ASN A 107 25.01 -5.71 -10.53
N HIS A 108 24.83 -4.46 -10.10
CA HIS A 108 23.62 -4.04 -9.39
C HIS A 108 22.36 -4.25 -10.26
N ILE A 109 22.39 -3.85 -11.54
CA ILE A 109 21.27 -4.05 -12.47
C ILE A 109 20.96 -5.54 -12.64
N LYS A 110 21.97 -6.38 -12.83
CA LYS A 110 21.79 -7.84 -12.96
C LYS A 110 21.15 -8.44 -11.71
N GLU A 111 21.61 -8.03 -10.54
CA GLU A 111 21.08 -8.51 -9.27
C GLU A 111 19.63 -8.07 -9.06
N THR A 112 19.29 -6.81 -9.36
CA THR A 112 17.91 -6.32 -9.29
C THR A 112 16.97 -7.08 -10.24
N VAL A 113 17.42 -7.37 -11.47
CA VAL A 113 16.65 -8.18 -12.42
C VAL A 113 16.47 -9.60 -11.89
N ARG A 114 17.51 -10.20 -11.30
CA ARG A 114 17.43 -11.53 -10.69
C ARG A 114 16.43 -11.57 -9.55
N GLN A 115 16.47 -10.59 -8.65
CA GLN A 115 15.53 -10.46 -7.54
C GLN A 115 14.09 -10.30 -8.02
N ASN A 116 13.85 -9.49 -9.06
CA ASN A 116 12.53 -9.34 -9.66
C ASN A 116 11.99 -10.67 -10.22
N LYS A 117 12.84 -11.46 -10.90
CA LYS A 117 12.46 -12.79 -11.39
C LYS A 117 12.09 -13.74 -10.24
N ILE A 118 12.88 -13.75 -9.17
CA ILE A 118 12.60 -14.57 -7.97
C ILE A 118 11.27 -14.15 -7.33
N SER A 119 11.01 -12.86 -7.19
CA SER A 119 9.74 -12.36 -6.64
C SER A 119 8.55 -12.79 -7.50
N TYR A 120 8.67 -12.70 -8.82
CA TYR A 120 7.62 -13.13 -9.76
C TYR A 120 7.32 -14.63 -9.62
N LEU A 121 8.36 -15.48 -9.48
CA LEU A 121 8.17 -16.92 -9.27
C LEU A 121 7.51 -17.23 -7.91
N LYS A 122 7.81 -16.45 -6.87
CA LYS A 122 7.12 -16.58 -5.57
C LYS A 122 5.63 -16.25 -5.68
N GLU A 123 5.28 -15.18 -6.40
CA GLU A 123 3.88 -14.81 -6.67
C GLU A 123 3.15 -15.92 -7.44
N MET A 124 3.81 -16.53 -8.43
CA MET A 124 3.27 -17.67 -9.17
C MET A 124 3.05 -18.90 -8.30
N ARG A 125 3.97 -19.21 -7.37
CA ARG A 125 3.76 -20.31 -6.42
C ARG A 125 2.57 -20.03 -5.50
N GLN A 126 2.48 -18.80 -5.01
CA GLN A 126 1.38 -18.39 -4.15
C GLN A 126 0.03 -18.51 -4.88
N SER A 127 -0.05 -18.07 -6.14
CA SER A 127 -1.29 -18.20 -6.91
C SER A 127 -1.70 -19.66 -7.10
N ILE A 128 -0.74 -20.57 -7.35
CA ILE A 128 -1.02 -22.02 -7.41
C ILE A 128 -1.54 -22.55 -6.07
N GLU A 129 -0.95 -22.14 -4.94
CA GLU A 129 -1.45 -22.52 -3.62
C GLU A 129 -2.87 -22.00 -3.35
N GLU A 130 -3.19 -20.81 -3.83
CA GLU A 130 -4.54 -20.24 -3.76
C GLU A 130 -5.52 -21.04 -4.63
N TRP A 131 -5.13 -21.44 -5.83
CA TRP A 131 -5.92 -22.34 -6.69
C TRP A 131 -6.18 -23.70 -6.04
N LYS A 132 -5.20 -24.29 -5.36
CA LYS A 132 -5.39 -25.55 -4.59
C LYS A 132 -6.38 -25.41 -3.43
N LYS A 133 -6.52 -24.21 -2.87
CA LYS A 133 -7.43 -23.91 -1.76
C LYS A 133 -8.79 -23.39 -2.23
N ALA A 134 -8.96 -23.16 -3.53
CA ALA A 134 -10.19 -22.62 -4.08
C ALA A 134 -11.36 -23.61 -3.87
N PRO A 135 -12.58 -23.11 -3.59
CA PRO A 135 -13.74 -23.97 -3.42
C PRO A 135 -14.13 -24.64 -4.74
N ASP A 136 -14.67 -25.86 -4.63
CA ASP A 136 -15.04 -26.72 -5.76
C ASP A 136 -16.20 -26.17 -6.62
N THR A 137 -16.98 -25.25 -6.04
CA THR A 137 -18.15 -24.65 -6.68
C THR A 137 -18.05 -23.14 -6.60
N VAL A 138 -18.23 -22.47 -7.73
CA VAL A 138 -18.32 -21.01 -7.78
C VAL A 138 -19.80 -20.65 -7.79
N SER A 139 -20.25 -19.95 -6.75
CA SER A 139 -21.62 -19.42 -6.68
C SER A 139 -21.66 -17.98 -7.18
N PHE A 140 -22.47 -17.71 -8.20
CA PHE A 140 -22.73 -16.38 -8.71
C PHE A 140 -24.12 -15.91 -8.30
N PHE A 141 -24.23 -14.67 -7.83
CA PHE A 141 -25.49 -14.07 -7.40
C PHE A 141 -26.02 -13.16 -8.50
N ASN A 142 -27.19 -13.51 -9.04
CA ASN A 142 -27.84 -12.83 -10.14
C ASN A 142 -29.08 -12.06 -9.67
N GLN A 143 -29.17 -10.78 -10.03
CA GLN A 143 -30.36 -9.92 -9.83
C GLN A 143 -31.17 -9.82 -11.12
N VAL A 144 -31.63 -10.95 -11.67
CA VAL A 144 -32.38 -10.96 -12.94
C VAL A 144 -33.89 -10.76 -12.69
N LYS A 145 -34.36 -10.94 -11.46
CA LYS A 145 -35.77 -10.86 -11.11
C LYS A 145 -36.26 -9.40 -11.06
N PRO A 146 -37.44 -9.08 -11.65
CA PRO A 146 -38.01 -7.72 -11.66
C PRO A 146 -38.34 -7.14 -10.28
N ASP A 147 -38.38 -7.98 -9.24
CA ASP A 147 -38.79 -7.60 -7.89
C ASP A 147 -37.78 -6.69 -7.17
N GLY A 148 -36.53 -6.59 -7.66
CA GLY A 148 -35.52 -5.64 -7.17
C GLY A 148 -34.82 -6.03 -5.86
N TYR A 149 -35.26 -7.09 -5.17
CA TYR A 149 -34.64 -7.57 -3.91
C TYR A 149 -34.26 -9.06 -3.90
N SER A 150 -34.77 -9.87 -4.81
CA SER A 150 -34.49 -11.31 -4.86
C SER A 150 -33.21 -11.60 -5.63
N LEU A 151 -32.34 -12.44 -5.05
CA LEU A 151 -31.11 -12.94 -5.67
C LEU A 151 -31.30 -14.40 -6.09
N ASP A 152 -31.01 -14.70 -7.35
CA ASP A 152 -30.86 -16.07 -7.83
C ASP A 152 -29.40 -16.51 -7.68
N VAL A 153 -29.19 -17.75 -7.24
CA VAL A 153 -27.86 -18.31 -7.04
C VAL A 153 -27.60 -19.33 -8.14
N GLU A 154 -26.63 -19.03 -8.99
CA GLU A 154 -26.11 -19.98 -9.98
C GLU A 154 -24.86 -20.64 -9.41
N GLN A 155 -24.81 -21.98 -9.42
CA GLN A 155 -23.64 -22.72 -8.98
C GLN A 155 -22.99 -23.37 -10.20
N TRP A 156 -21.70 -23.11 -10.38
CA TRP A 156 -20.90 -23.67 -11.45
C TRP A 156 -19.91 -24.67 -10.83
N GLU A 157 -20.00 -25.92 -11.28
CA GLU A 157 -19.07 -26.97 -10.87
C GLU A 157 -17.76 -26.85 -11.66
N VAL A 158 -16.65 -26.98 -10.95
CA VAL A 158 -15.31 -26.89 -11.53
C VAL A 158 -14.78 -28.29 -11.82
N ASP A 159 -14.25 -28.50 -13.05
CA ASP A 159 -13.59 -29.75 -13.42
C ASP A 159 -12.22 -29.89 -12.72
N LYS A 160 -12.22 -30.62 -11.61
CA LYS A 160 -11.04 -30.84 -10.76
C LYS A 160 -9.93 -31.59 -11.48
N ASP A 161 -10.27 -32.54 -12.34
CA ASP A 161 -9.28 -33.41 -12.96
C ASP A 161 -8.47 -32.64 -13.99
N HIS A 162 -9.11 -31.70 -14.70
CA HIS A 162 -8.43 -30.78 -15.59
C HIS A 162 -7.51 -29.83 -14.81
N ILE A 163 -8.04 -29.18 -13.77
CA ILE A 163 -7.27 -28.20 -12.99
C ILE A 163 -6.07 -28.84 -12.29
N ASN A 164 -6.23 -30.04 -11.72
CA ASN A 164 -5.13 -30.73 -11.06
C ASN A 164 -3.99 -31.05 -12.05
N LYS A 165 -4.30 -31.37 -13.31
CA LYS A 165 -3.27 -31.56 -14.35
C LYS A 165 -2.56 -30.25 -14.67
N GLU A 166 -3.30 -29.17 -14.86
CA GLU A 166 -2.73 -27.84 -15.10
C GLU A 166 -1.85 -27.36 -13.94
N ILE A 167 -2.23 -27.64 -12.69
CA ILE A 167 -1.44 -27.33 -11.51
C ILE A 167 -0.10 -28.08 -11.52
N VAL A 168 -0.10 -29.37 -11.86
CA VAL A 168 1.14 -30.17 -11.95
C VAL A 168 2.04 -29.64 -13.06
N GLU A 169 1.49 -29.35 -14.23
CA GLU A 169 2.24 -28.76 -15.35
C GLU A 169 2.83 -27.38 -14.99
N ALA A 170 2.06 -26.55 -14.29
CA ALA A 170 2.50 -25.24 -13.83
C ALA A 170 3.64 -25.35 -12.79
N GLU A 171 3.56 -26.29 -11.84
CA GLU A 171 4.64 -26.55 -10.88
C GLU A 171 5.93 -27.02 -11.56
N GLU A 172 5.82 -27.89 -12.55
CA GLU A 172 6.99 -28.33 -13.33
C GLU A 172 7.61 -27.18 -14.12
N TYR A 173 6.78 -26.31 -14.71
CA TYR A 173 7.25 -25.14 -15.42
C TYR A 173 7.98 -24.16 -14.50
N ILE A 174 7.45 -23.90 -13.30
CA ILE A 174 8.10 -23.04 -12.31
C ILE A 174 9.45 -23.63 -11.87
N LYS A 175 9.54 -24.93 -11.62
CA LYS A 175 10.82 -25.58 -11.27
C LYS A 175 11.88 -25.38 -12.37
N LYS A 176 11.51 -25.57 -13.64
CA LYS A 176 12.40 -25.32 -14.78
C LYS A 176 12.88 -23.86 -14.85
N LEU A 177 11.99 -22.91 -14.53
CA LEU A 177 12.35 -21.49 -14.49
C LEU A 177 13.30 -21.17 -13.33
N GLU A 178 13.12 -21.79 -12.17
CA GLU A 178 14.01 -21.61 -11.01
C GLU A 178 15.42 -22.13 -11.29
N GLU A 179 15.55 -23.27 -11.97
CA GLU A 179 16.84 -23.83 -12.39
C GLU A 179 17.58 -22.94 -13.39
N SER A 180 16.87 -22.05 -14.09
CA SER A 180 17.44 -21.16 -15.11
C SER A 180 18.00 -19.84 -14.57
N ILE A 181 17.81 -19.52 -13.28
CA ILE A 181 18.09 -18.20 -12.66
C ILE A 181 19.34 -18.18 -11.76
#